data_AF-A0A150NKN8-F1
#
_entry.id   AF-A0A150NKN8-F1
#
_cell.length_a   1.000
_cell.length_b   1.000
_cell.length_c   1.000
_cell.angle_alpha   90.00
_cell.angle_beta   90.00
_cell.angle_gamma   90.00
#
_symmetry.space_group_name_H-M   'P 1'
#
loop_
_entity.id
_entity.type
_entity.pdbx_description
1 polymer ?
#
loop_
_entity_poly.entity_id
_entity_poly.type
_entity_poly.pdbx_seq_one_letter_code
_entity_poly.pdbx_strand_id
1 'polypeptide(L)'
;MQEGIMSLMQMAKISAAVKRHSNAGLFYLTILTDPTTGGVTASFAMEGDIILAEPQSLVGFAGRRVIENTVRENLPEDFQKAEFLLEHGFVDAIVKRRDLPDTIASLVRLHGGCPR
;
A
#
# COMPACT_ATOMS: atom_id res chain seq x y z
N MET A 1 -0.65 14.65 -13.22
CA MET A 1 -0.84 14.60 -14.69
C MET A 1 -0.06 15.69 -15.41
N GLN A 2 0.20 16.82 -14.76
CA GLN A 2 0.86 18.01 -15.30
C GLN A 2 2.26 17.70 -15.84
N GLU A 3 2.96 16.76 -15.22
CA GLU A 3 4.28 16.30 -15.68
C GLU A 3 4.21 15.10 -16.66
N GLY A 4 2.99 14.67 -17.04
CA GLY A 4 2.75 13.62 -18.02
C GLY A 4 3.51 12.32 -17.75
N ILE A 5 4.28 11.88 -18.76
CA ILE A 5 5.11 10.67 -18.68
C ILE A 5 6.14 10.73 -17.56
N MET A 6 6.61 11.91 -17.16
CA MET A 6 7.57 12.03 -16.06
C MET A 6 6.95 11.58 -14.73
N SER A 7 5.67 11.88 -14.49
CA SER A 7 4.95 11.35 -13.34
C SER A 7 4.83 9.82 -13.39
N LEU A 8 4.52 9.26 -14.57
CA LEU A 8 4.38 7.81 -14.75
C LEU A 8 5.71 7.09 -14.48
N MET A 9 6.82 7.62 -15.01
CA MET A 9 8.15 7.03 -14.86
C MET A 9 8.63 7.05 -13.40
N GLN A 10 8.01 7.85 -12.51
CA GLN A 10 8.32 7.78 -11.07
C GLN A 10 8.01 6.40 -10.49
N MET A 11 6.99 5.70 -10.99
CA MET A 11 6.65 4.34 -10.56
C MET A 11 7.81 3.38 -10.82
N ALA A 12 8.32 3.34 -12.05
CA ALA A 12 9.47 2.49 -12.38
C ALA A 12 10.72 2.90 -11.58
N LYS A 13 10.95 4.21 -11.40
CA LYS A 13 12.11 4.74 -10.68
C LYS A 13 12.12 4.30 -9.22
N ILE A 14 11.00 4.43 -8.52
CA ILE A 14 10.90 4.10 -7.09
C ILE A 14 10.89 2.58 -6.89
N SER A 15 10.18 1.81 -7.72
CA SER A 15 10.20 0.34 -7.66
C SER A 15 11.61 -0.22 -7.87
N ALA A 16 12.41 0.37 -8.77
CA ALA A 16 13.82 -0.01 -8.92
C ALA A 16 14.65 0.29 -7.66
N ALA A 17 14.31 1.33 -6.90
CA ALA A 17 14.95 1.62 -5.62
C ALA A 17 14.51 0.62 -4.53
N VAL A 18 13.21 0.31 -4.44
CA VAL A 18 12.68 -0.72 -3.53
C VAL A 18 13.33 -2.07 -3.82
N LYS A 19 13.49 -2.46 -5.08
CA LYS A 19 14.18 -3.70 -5.44
C LYS A 19 15.64 -3.72 -5.01
N ARG A 20 16.36 -2.61 -5.16
CA ARG A 20 17.75 -2.50 -4.66
C ARG A 20 17.82 -2.61 -3.14
N HIS A 21 16.85 -2.03 -2.42
CA HIS A 21 16.73 -2.16 -0.97
C HIS A 21 16.47 -3.61 -0.54
N SER A 22 15.52 -4.29 -1.18
CA SER A 22 15.22 -5.71 -0.97
C SER A 22 16.43 -6.61 -1.27
N ASN A 23 17.16 -6.36 -2.37
CA ASN A 23 18.37 -7.12 -2.71
C ASN A 23 19.50 -6.96 -1.68
N ALA A 24 19.49 -5.88 -0.89
CA ALA A 24 20.42 -5.67 0.22
C ALA A 24 19.98 -6.40 1.51
N GLY A 25 18.86 -7.12 1.49
CA GLY A 25 18.30 -7.83 2.64
C GLY A 25 17.73 -6.91 3.72
N LEU A 26 17.32 -5.69 3.34
CA LEU A 26 16.77 -4.71 4.26
C LEU A 26 15.24 -4.76 4.28
N PHE A 27 14.65 -4.56 5.46
CA PHE A 27 13.20 -4.62 5.69
C PHE A 27 12.47 -3.35 5.24
N TYR A 28 11.48 -3.51 4.37
CA TYR A 28 10.61 -2.46 3.85
C TYR A 28 9.17 -2.66 4.31
N LEU A 29 8.71 -1.75 5.19
CA LEU A 29 7.34 -1.71 5.68
C LEU A 29 6.54 -0.65 4.92
N THR A 30 5.40 -1.03 4.36
CA THR A 30 4.43 -0.08 3.79
C THR A 30 3.21 0.07 4.70
N ILE A 31 2.69 1.29 4.78
CA ILE A 31 1.48 1.61 5.55
C ILE A 31 0.55 2.38 4.63
N LEU A 32 -0.53 1.73 4.23
CA LEU A 32 -1.55 2.28 3.34
C LEU A 32 -2.55 3.09 4.14
N THR A 33 -2.74 4.35 3.73
CA THR A 33 -3.66 5.29 4.38
C THR A 33 -4.70 5.80 3.39
N ASP A 34 -5.76 6.41 3.90
CA ASP A 34 -6.88 6.86 3.08
C ASP A 34 -6.60 8.20 2.39
N PRO A 35 -6.71 8.32 1.04
CA PRO A 35 -6.76 7.26 0.05
C PRO A 35 -5.36 6.93 -0.53
N THR A 36 -5.12 5.66 -0.88
CA THR A 36 -3.94 5.23 -1.65
C THR A 36 -4.39 4.64 -2.98
N THR A 37 -4.29 5.44 -4.06
CA THR A 37 -4.85 5.04 -5.37
C THR A 37 -3.89 5.24 -6.55
N GLY A 38 -4.23 4.64 -7.70
CA GLY A 38 -3.56 4.88 -8.96
C GLY A 38 -2.13 4.34 -9.01
N GLY A 39 -1.23 5.14 -9.57
CA GLY A 39 0.16 4.74 -9.78
C GLY A 39 0.94 4.44 -8.49
N VAL A 40 0.56 5.06 -7.37
CA VAL A 40 1.18 4.78 -6.06
C VAL A 40 0.86 3.34 -5.63
N THR A 41 -0.41 2.95 -5.68
CA THR A 41 -0.86 1.57 -5.36
C THR A 41 -0.23 0.55 -6.30
N ALA A 42 -0.11 0.86 -7.59
CA ALA A 42 0.49 -0.03 -8.58
C ALA A 42 2.03 0.03 -8.64
N SER A 43 2.68 0.57 -7.61
CA SER A 43 4.13 0.58 -7.48
C SER A 43 4.54 0.36 -6.01
N PHE A 44 5.37 1.23 -5.45
CA PHE A 44 6.03 1.04 -4.15
C PHE A 44 5.09 0.76 -2.98
N ALA A 45 3.83 1.21 -3.02
CA ALA A 45 2.90 0.97 -1.92
C ALA A 45 2.58 -0.54 -1.72
N MET A 46 2.62 -1.32 -2.79
CA MET A 46 2.33 -2.76 -2.80
C MET A 46 3.58 -3.64 -2.92
N GLU A 47 4.77 -3.06 -2.73
CA GLU A 47 6.06 -3.76 -2.80
C GLU A 47 6.72 -3.91 -1.42
N GLY A 48 5.96 -3.72 -0.34
CA GLY A 48 6.40 -3.93 1.04
C GLY A 48 6.67 -5.41 1.34
N ASP A 49 7.65 -5.67 2.22
CA ASP A 49 7.83 -7.00 2.82
C ASP A 49 6.66 -7.31 3.78
N ILE A 50 6.14 -6.26 4.43
CA ILE A 50 4.87 -6.26 5.17
C ILE A 50 4.08 -5.02 4.76
N ILE A 51 2.80 -5.21 4.46
CA ILE A 51 1.84 -4.20 4.03
C ILE A 51 0.79 -4.05 5.13
N LEU A 52 0.83 -2.92 5.83
CA LEU A 52 -0.21 -2.55 6.79
C LEU A 52 -1.22 -1.60 6.13
N ALA A 53 -2.46 -1.60 6.62
CA ALA A 53 -3.44 -0.59 6.28
C ALA A 53 -4.13 -0.03 7.53
N GLU A 54 -4.61 1.21 7.44
CA GLU A 54 -5.51 1.74 8.45
C GLU A 54 -6.96 1.29 8.21
N PRO A 55 -7.79 1.14 9.27
CA PRO A 55 -9.18 0.74 9.11
C PRO A 55 -9.93 1.63 8.13
N GLN A 56 -10.79 1.05 7.31
CA GLN A 56 -11.63 1.77 6.35
C GLN A 56 -10.88 2.58 5.27
N SER A 57 -9.55 2.43 5.14
CA SER A 57 -8.79 3.12 4.11
C SER A 57 -9.16 2.64 2.71
N LEU A 58 -9.35 3.58 1.77
CA LEU A 58 -9.60 3.28 0.38
C LEU A 58 -8.28 3.05 -0.35
N VAL A 59 -8.10 1.84 -0.87
CA VAL A 59 -6.90 1.44 -1.60
C VAL A 59 -7.29 0.77 -2.92
N GLY A 60 -6.79 1.30 -4.03
CA GLY A 60 -7.07 0.68 -5.33
C GLY A 60 -6.45 1.37 -6.53
N PHE A 61 -6.16 0.61 -7.58
CA PHE A 61 -5.56 1.16 -8.79
C PHE A 61 -6.50 2.11 -9.54
N ALA A 62 -7.71 1.65 -9.86
CA ALA A 62 -8.73 2.46 -10.53
C ALA A 62 -9.80 2.91 -9.52
N GLY A 63 -10.33 4.12 -9.71
CA GLY A 63 -11.42 4.61 -8.86
C GLY A 63 -12.72 3.85 -9.12
N ARG A 64 -13.51 3.62 -8.05
CA ARG A 64 -14.82 2.93 -8.07
C ARG A 64 -15.71 3.30 -9.27
N ARG A 65 -15.89 4.61 -9.52
CA ARG A 65 -16.73 5.11 -10.64
C ARG A 65 -16.26 4.63 -12.01
N VAL A 66 -14.95 4.52 -12.23
CA VAL A 66 -14.41 4.02 -13.51
C VAL A 66 -14.74 2.54 -13.67
N ILE A 67 -14.58 1.76 -12.59
CA ILE A 67 -14.86 0.32 -12.58
C ILE A 67 -16.34 0.05 -12.80
N GLU A 68 -17.23 0.72 -12.06
CA GLU A 68 -18.69 0.58 -12.20
C GLU A 68 -19.15 0.90 -13.63
N ASN A 69 -18.61 1.95 -14.24
CA ASN A 69 -18.94 2.29 -15.63
C ASN A 69 -18.46 1.24 -16.65
N THR A 70 -17.32 0.57 -16.38
CA THR A 70 -16.77 -0.45 -17.26
C THR A 70 -17.53 -1.78 -17.14
N VAL A 71 -17.83 -2.21 -15.90
CA VAL A 71 -18.50 -3.50 -15.62
C VAL A 71 -20.02 -3.39 -15.74
N ARG A 72 -20.57 -2.16 -15.63
CA ARG A 72 -22.02 -1.86 -15.63
C ARG A 72 -22.78 -2.52 -14.47
N GLU A 73 -22.10 -2.69 -13.35
CA GLU A 73 -22.65 -3.25 -12.11
C GLU A 73 -22.28 -2.35 -10.93
N ASN A 74 -23.09 -2.39 -9.87
CA ASN A 74 -22.78 -1.70 -8.62
C ASN A 74 -21.75 -2.53 -7.83
N LEU A 75 -20.70 -1.88 -7.35
CA LEU A 75 -19.72 -2.55 -6.50
C LEU A 75 -20.24 -2.65 -5.05
N PRO A 76 -19.77 -3.64 -4.27
CA PRO A 76 -20.03 -3.71 -2.83
C PRO A 76 -19.63 -2.43 -2.09
N GLU A 77 -20.24 -2.16 -0.94
CA GLU A 77 -19.97 -0.92 -0.17
C GLU A 77 -18.52 -0.88 0.36
N ASP A 78 -18.00 -2.04 0.76
CA ASP A 78 -16.66 -2.30 1.27
C ASP A 78 -15.60 -2.49 0.17
N PHE A 79 -15.99 -2.45 -1.11
CA PHE A 79 -15.05 -2.61 -2.21
C PHE A 79 -13.89 -1.60 -2.11
N GLN A 80 -12.66 -2.08 -2.26
CA GLN A 80 -11.42 -1.31 -2.10
C GLN A 80 -11.14 -0.78 -0.68
N LYS A 81 -11.91 -1.19 0.34
CA LYS A 81 -11.58 -0.90 1.74
C LYS A 81 -10.48 -1.82 2.25
N ALA A 82 -9.72 -1.37 3.24
CA ALA A 82 -8.67 -2.15 3.89
C ALA A 82 -9.14 -3.57 4.28
N GLU A 83 -10.37 -3.69 4.78
CA GLU A 83 -11.02 -4.95 5.15
C GLU A 83 -11.18 -5.89 3.96
N PHE A 84 -11.65 -5.37 2.82
CA PHE A 84 -11.73 -6.11 1.57
C PHE A 84 -10.33 -6.54 1.08
N LEU A 85 -9.33 -5.65 1.16
CA LEU A 85 -7.96 -5.98 0.76
C LEU A 85 -7.32 -7.05 1.65
N LEU A 86 -7.58 -7.01 2.95
CA LEU A 86 -7.12 -8.03 3.90
C LEU A 86 -7.74 -9.40 3.58
N GLU A 87 -9.04 -9.45 3.31
CA GLU A 87 -9.74 -10.70 2.94
C GLU A 87 -9.20 -11.32 1.65
N HIS A 88 -8.76 -10.49 0.70
CA HIS A 88 -8.20 -10.92 -0.58
C HIS A 88 -6.67 -11.11 -0.56
N GLY A 89 -6.01 -10.93 0.59
CA GLY A 89 -4.58 -11.17 0.76
C GLY A 89 -3.66 -10.09 0.18
N PHE A 90 -4.16 -8.86 -0.03
CA PHE A 90 -3.35 -7.72 -0.48
C PHE A 90 -2.72 -6.91 0.67
N VAL A 91 -3.23 -7.07 1.89
CA VAL A 91 -2.77 -6.41 3.11
C VAL A 91 -2.52 -7.48 4.16
N ASP A 92 -1.42 -7.39 4.90
CA ASP A 92 -1.06 -8.36 5.93
C ASP A 92 -1.81 -8.12 7.25
N ALA A 93 -2.04 -6.84 7.60
CA ALA A 93 -2.80 -6.49 8.79
C ALA A 93 -3.42 -5.09 8.72
N ILE A 94 -4.55 -4.93 9.41
CA ILE A 94 -5.20 -3.64 9.63
C ILE A 94 -4.87 -3.16 11.04
N VAL A 95 -4.27 -1.97 11.14
CA VAL A 95 -3.78 -1.43 12.42
C VAL A 95 -4.36 -0.04 12.64
N LYS A 96 -4.99 0.17 13.80
CA LYS A 96 -5.50 1.49 14.17
C LYS A 96 -4.33 2.45 14.37
N ARG A 97 -4.50 3.71 13.99
CA ARG A 97 -3.43 4.72 14.07
C ARG A 97 -2.76 4.85 15.44
N ARG A 98 -3.53 4.67 16.53
CA ARG A 98 -3.00 4.70 17.91
C ARG A 98 -2.06 3.53 18.23
N ASP A 99 -2.24 2.39 17.56
CA ASP A 99 -1.51 1.14 17.78
C ASP A 99 -0.34 0.99 16.77
N LEU A 100 -0.26 1.88 15.76
CA LEU A 100 0.81 1.89 14.75
C LEU A 100 2.21 2.07 15.36
N PRO A 101 2.48 3.02 16.27
CA PRO A 101 3.83 3.19 16.81
C PRO A 101 4.40 1.92 17.43
N ASP A 102 3.59 1.23 18.25
CA ASP A 102 3.98 -0.02 18.90
C ASP A 102 4.16 -1.17 17.90
N THR A 103 3.28 -1.24 16.90
CA THR A 103 3.36 -2.24 15.83
C THR A 103 4.62 -2.04 14.97
N ILE A 104 4.88 -0.81 14.54
CA ILE A 104 6.07 -0.45 13.76
C ILE A 104 7.34 -0.75 14.57
N ALA A 105 7.38 -0.34 15.84
CA ALA A 105 8.52 -0.60 16.71
C ALA A 105 8.78 -2.11 16.85
N SER A 106 7.73 -2.91 16.99
CA SER A 106 7.84 -4.37 17.10
C SER A 106 8.37 -4.99 15.81
N LEU A 107 7.80 -4.62 14.65
CA LEU A 107 8.24 -5.11 13.35
C LEU A 107 9.69 -4.73 13.05
N VAL A 108 10.07 -3.47 13.29
CA VAL A 108 11.44 -3.01 13.08
C VAL A 108 12.42 -3.75 14.00
N ARG A 109 12.08 -3.96 15.28
CA ARG A 109 12.91 -4.74 16.21
C ARG A 109 13.09 -6.19 15.76
N LEU A 110 12.02 -6.84 15.29
CA LEU A 110 12.08 -8.21 14.76
C LEU A 110 13.01 -8.34 13.56
N HIS A 111 13.09 -7.30 12.73
CA HIS A 111 13.91 -7.29 11.51
C HIS A 111 15.28 -6.61 11.69
N GLY A 112 15.82 -6.60 12.92
CA GLY A 112 17.19 -6.16 13.19
C GLY A 112 17.38 -4.66 13.49
N GLY A 113 16.29 -3.90 13.62
CA GLY A 113 16.34 -2.53 14.11
C GLY A 113 16.63 -2.49 15.62
N CYS A 114 17.87 -2.19 15.98
CA CYS A 114 18.27 -2.04 17.39
C CYS A 114 17.82 -0.67 17.92
N PRO A 115 17.13 -0.59 19.08
CA PRO A 115 17.00 0.67 19.79
C PRO A 115 18.39 1.12 20.21
N ARG A 116 18.85 2.27 19.70
CA ARG A 116 20.00 2.96 20.28
C ARG A 116 19.63 3.56 21.63
#